data_AF-A0A562CFF9-F1
#
_entry.id   AF-A0A562CFF9-F1
#
_cell.length_a   1.000
_cell.length_b   1.000
_cell.length_c   1.000
_cell.angle_alpha   90.00
_cell.angle_beta   90.00
_cell.angle_gamma   90.00
#
_symmetry.space_group_name_H-M   'P 1'
#
loop_
_entity.id
_entity.type
_entity.pdbx_description
1 polymer ?
#
loop_
_entity_poly.entity_id
_entity_poly.type
_entity_poly.pdbx_seq_one_letter_code
_entity_poly.pdbx_strand_id
1 'polypeptide(L)'
;MARTAPYVALRLAVYFGIAGAIVIVTGASAMIGYGIGSLGGEDFRTASGLWGGAAGFGLSAGLIYLAREYILYLVKAGHIAVLVDLMDGREDSGNAGQIARGTRIVREHFVEASVLFGIDQVVKAVVNAVTSLMAGTAAFLPIPGLDTLARMLRLFLKIAVGFIDEVILAYAIHIQTRNPWQAAEEALILYCQNYKVMIRNAAWLAMFIYVFAFVVFLLALAPASALIYLFPGGWSAGGFVFALLFAWAVKAAVLEPLAIACMMQVFFRTTAGQEPDPEWQARLAQLSGRFGMLAERARDWSRQPAAPQEREAAV
;
A
#
# COMPACT_ATOMS: atom_id res chain seq x y z
N MET A 1 -11.82 12.97 -2.16
CA MET A 1 -11.03 12.71 -3.39
C MET A 1 -10.89 13.92 -4.29
N ALA A 2 -11.97 14.58 -4.74
CA ALA A 2 -11.83 15.79 -5.59
C ALA A 2 -11.00 16.90 -4.91
N ARG A 3 -11.20 17.11 -3.60
CA ARG A 3 -10.42 18.05 -2.76
C ARG A 3 -8.94 17.64 -2.56
N THR A 4 -8.55 16.42 -2.95
CA THR A 4 -7.16 15.95 -2.93
C THR A 4 -6.60 15.70 -4.33
N ALA A 5 -7.19 16.36 -5.35
CA ALA A 5 -6.77 16.24 -6.75
C ALA A 5 -5.26 16.46 -6.96
N PRO A 6 -4.57 17.41 -6.29
CA PRO A 6 -3.11 17.53 -6.39
C PRO A 6 -2.36 16.24 -6.02
N TYR A 7 -2.75 15.56 -4.94
CA TYR A 7 -2.16 14.28 -4.56
C TYR A 7 -2.54 13.13 -5.50
N VAL A 8 -3.77 13.12 -6.02
CA VAL A 8 -4.17 12.14 -7.04
C VAL A 8 -3.34 12.33 -8.31
N ALA A 9 -3.11 13.56 -8.75
CA ALA A 9 -2.27 13.89 -9.88
C ALA A 9 -0.79 13.50 -9.65
N LEU A 10 -0.25 13.80 -8.46
CA LEU A 10 1.10 13.35 -8.08
C LEU A 10 1.22 11.84 -8.14
N ARG A 11 0.24 11.11 -7.61
CA ARG A 11 0.21 9.64 -7.66
C ARG A 11 0.12 9.15 -9.09
N LEU A 12 -0.73 9.73 -9.92
CA LEU A 12 -0.79 9.41 -11.35
C LEU A 12 0.59 9.58 -12.00
N ALA A 13 1.24 10.74 -11.81
CA ALA A 13 2.58 10.99 -12.36
C ALA A 13 3.62 9.96 -11.89
N VAL A 14 3.64 9.62 -10.60
CA VAL A 14 4.59 8.65 -10.03
C VAL A 14 4.32 7.23 -10.55
N TYR A 15 3.09 6.73 -10.45
CA TYR A 15 2.76 5.35 -10.83
C TYR A 15 2.82 5.13 -12.35
N PHE A 16 2.38 6.10 -13.15
CA PHE A 16 2.55 6.03 -14.61
C PHE A 16 4.00 6.24 -15.04
N GLY A 17 4.76 7.10 -14.36
CA GLY A 17 6.20 7.23 -14.59
C GLY A 17 6.94 5.91 -14.33
N ILE A 18 6.58 5.21 -13.26
CA ILE A 18 7.09 3.87 -12.97
C ILE A 18 6.69 2.87 -14.05
N ALA A 19 5.40 2.81 -14.41
CA ALA A 19 4.92 1.90 -15.46
C ALA A 19 5.64 2.14 -16.80
N GLY A 20 5.79 3.41 -17.19
CA GLY A 20 6.53 3.81 -18.38
C GLY A 20 8.00 3.41 -18.32
N ALA A 21 8.67 3.62 -17.18
CA ALA A 21 10.06 3.20 -16.99
C ALA A 21 10.23 1.68 -17.13
N ILE A 22 9.32 0.87 -16.56
CA ILE A 22 9.34 -0.60 -16.74
C ILE A 22 9.25 -0.95 -18.22
N VAL A 23 8.30 -0.35 -18.96
CA VAL A 23 8.10 -0.63 -20.39
C VAL A 23 9.34 -0.26 -21.20
N ILE A 24 9.91 0.92 -20.94
CA ILE A 24 11.10 1.42 -21.65
C ILE A 24 12.30 0.53 -21.38
N VAL A 25 12.60 0.24 -20.11
CA VAL A 25 13.77 -0.59 -19.74
C VAL A 25 13.60 -2.01 -20.25
N THR A 26 12.42 -2.61 -20.09
CA THR A 26 12.12 -3.96 -20.60
C THR A 26 12.28 -4.02 -22.12
N GLY A 27 11.74 -3.05 -22.85
CA GLY A 27 11.83 -2.97 -24.31
C GLY A 27 13.27 -2.76 -24.78
N ALA A 28 14.01 -1.84 -24.16
CA ALA A 28 15.41 -1.59 -24.48
C ALA A 28 16.28 -2.83 -24.21
N SER A 29 16.10 -3.50 -23.07
CA SER A 29 16.85 -4.72 -22.74
C SER A 29 16.50 -5.88 -23.68
N ALA A 30 15.23 -6.01 -24.11
CA ALA A 30 14.83 -6.97 -25.13
C ALA A 30 15.52 -6.68 -26.48
N MET A 31 15.57 -5.41 -26.89
CA MET A 31 16.25 -5.00 -28.12
C MET A 31 17.76 -5.28 -28.08
N ILE A 32 18.42 -4.98 -26.95
CA ILE A 32 19.83 -5.32 -26.74
C ILE A 32 20.04 -6.84 -26.81
N GLY A 33 19.20 -7.62 -26.14
CA GLY A 33 19.23 -9.08 -26.19
C GLY A 33 19.06 -9.63 -27.60
N TYR A 34 18.10 -9.10 -28.36
CA TYR A 34 17.87 -9.46 -29.76
C TYR A 34 19.08 -9.10 -30.64
N GLY A 35 19.69 -7.93 -30.40
CA GLY A 35 20.93 -7.50 -31.05
C GLY A 35 22.10 -8.45 -30.79
N ILE A 36 22.33 -8.85 -29.54
CA ILE A 36 23.36 -9.86 -29.19
C ILE A 36 23.05 -11.19 -29.86
N GLY A 37 21.78 -11.56 -29.90
CA GLY A 37 21.30 -12.78 -30.52
C GLY A 37 21.55 -12.88 -32.03
N SER A 38 21.87 -11.77 -32.71
CA SER A 38 22.25 -11.77 -34.14
C SER A 38 23.55 -12.54 -34.42
N LEU A 39 24.34 -12.84 -33.38
CA LEU A 39 25.55 -13.66 -33.45
C LEU A 39 25.25 -15.16 -33.63
N GLY A 40 23.99 -15.58 -33.55
CA GLY A 40 23.58 -16.98 -33.70
C GLY A 40 22.40 -17.17 -34.66
N GLY A 41 21.80 -18.38 -34.61
CA GLY A 41 20.62 -18.73 -35.41
C GLY A 41 19.36 -17.96 -35.00
N GLU A 42 18.28 -18.11 -35.77
CA GLU A 42 17.00 -17.43 -35.54
C GLU A 42 16.37 -17.76 -34.17
N ASP A 43 16.47 -19.02 -33.75
CA ASP A 43 16.01 -19.48 -32.43
C ASP A 43 16.82 -18.81 -31.31
N PHE A 44 18.15 -18.75 -31.47
CA PHE A 44 19.03 -18.10 -30.50
C PHE A 44 18.71 -16.60 -30.41
N ARG A 45 18.48 -15.94 -31.54
CA ARG A 45 18.14 -14.52 -31.59
C ARG A 45 16.84 -14.19 -30.85
N THR A 46 15.83 -15.01 -31.08
CA THR A 46 14.52 -14.88 -30.42
C THR A 46 14.65 -15.14 -28.91
N ALA A 47 15.41 -16.17 -28.53
CA ALA A 47 15.66 -16.49 -27.12
C ALA A 47 16.48 -15.39 -26.41
N SER A 48 17.53 -14.85 -27.03
CA SER A 48 18.33 -13.76 -26.45
C SER A 48 17.50 -12.49 -26.25
N GLY A 49 16.61 -12.14 -27.18
CA GLY A 49 15.67 -11.04 -27.01
C GLY A 49 14.71 -11.27 -25.84
N LEU A 50 14.19 -12.49 -25.69
CA LEU A 50 13.31 -12.85 -24.58
C LEU A 50 14.00 -12.73 -23.22
N TRP A 51 15.20 -13.28 -23.10
CA TRP A 51 15.98 -13.19 -21.86
C TRP A 51 16.45 -11.77 -21.56
N GLY A 52 16.79 -10.98 -22.59
CA GLY A 52 17.06 -9.56 -22.45
C GLY A 52 15.85 -8.80 -21.87
N GLY A 53 14.65 -9.04 -22.40
CA GLY A 53 13.41 -8.46 -21.87
C GLY A 53 13.12 -8.90 -20.44
N ALA A 54 13.22 -10.20 -20.14
CA ALA A 54 13.00 -10.75 -18.81
C ALA A 54 13.98 -10.15 -17.77
N ALA A 55 15.25 -9.98 -18.15
CA ALA A 55 16.26 -9.33 -17.30
C ALA A 55 15.94 -7.85 -17.05
N GLY A 56 15.56 -7.10 -18.09
CA GLY A 56 15.17 -5.69 -17.96
C GLY A 56 13.93 -5.50 -17.09
N PHE A 57 12.92 -6.37 -17.25
CA PHE A 57 11.74 -6.40 -16.40
C PHE A 57 12.10 -6.73 -14.95
N GLY A 58 12.90 -7.77 -14.73
CA GLY A 58 13.35 -8.19 -13.39
C GLY A 58 14.13 -7.09 -12.67
N LEU A 59 15.04 -6.40 -13.37
CA LEU A 59 15.80 -5.28 -12.83
C LEU A 59 14.89 -4.11 -12.47
N SER A 60 13.96 -3.74 -13.35
CA SER A 60 13.00 -2.67 -13.10
C SER A 60 12.09 -2.98 -11.91
N ALA A 61 11.57 -4.21 -11.85
CA ALA A 61 10.75 -4.68 -10.73
C ALA A 61 11.54 -4.68 -9.41
N GLY A 62 12.81 -5.09 -9.44
CA GLY A 62 13.71 -5.03 -8.28
C GLY A 62 13.97 -3.60 -7.81
N LEU A 63 14.21 -2.66 -8.73
CA LEU A 63 14.41 -1.25 -8.39
C LEU A 63 13.14 -0.63 -7.80
N ILE A 64 11.96 -0.98 -8.33
CA ILE A 64 10.68 -0.53 -7.79
C ILE A 64 10.44 -1.10 -6.39
N TYR A 65 10.80 -2.37 -6.17
CA TYR A 65 10.73 -2.98 -4.85
C TYR A 65 11.54 -2.18 -3.83
N LEU A 66 12.73 -1.72 -4.20
CA LEU A 66 13.55 -0.84 -3.35
C LEU A 66 12.96 0.57 -3.21
N ALA A 67 12.46 1.16 -4.31
CA ALA A 67 11.85 2.49 -4.30
C ALA A 67 10.54 2.56 -3.48
N ARG A 68 9.90 1.41 -3.26
CA ARG A 68 8.64 1.28 -2.51
C ARG A 68 8.76 1.83 -1.09
N GLU A 69 9.89 1.58 -0.44
CA GLU A 69 10.10 1.93 0.96
C GLU A 69 10.20 3.45 1.18
N TYR A 70 10.70 4.19 0.19
CA TYR A 70 10.92 5.63 0.34
C TYR A 70 9.89 6.48 -0.40
N ILE A 71 9.81 6.36 -1.73
CA ILE A 71 9.04 7.29 -2.56
C ILE A 71 7.54 6.97 -2.50
N LEU A 72 7.19 5.71 -2.73
CA LEU A 72 5.78 5.30 -2.77
C LEU A 72 5.14 5.43 -1.39
N TYR A 73 5.88 5.12 -0.34
CA TYR A 73 5.42 5.30 1.03
C TYR A 73 5.23 6.77 1.39
N LEU A 74 6.19 7.65 1.08
CA LEU A 74 6.08 9.08 1.39
C LEU A 74 4.89 9.74 0.68
N VAL A 75 4.68 9.44 -0.61
CA VAL A 75 3.53 9.95 -1.37
C VAL A 75 2.22 9.42 -0.78
N LYS A 76 2.20 8.15 -0.34
CA LYS A 76 1.03 7.55 0.30
C LYS A 76 0.73 8.21 1.65
N ALA A 77 1.72 8.30 2.54
CA ALA A 77 1.60 8.90 3.87
C ALA A 77 1.20 10.38 3.80
N GLY A 78 1.77 11.14 2.86
CA GLY A 78 1.40 12.54 2.66
C GLY A 78 -0.05 12.70 2.20
N HIS A 79 -0.55 11.81 1.34
CA HIS A 79 -1.96 11.84 0.94
C HIS A 79 -2.88 11.49 2.11
N ILE A 80 -2.51 10.50 2.94
CA ILE A 80 -3.25 10.13 4.15
C ILE A 80 -3.33 11.31 5.12
N ALA A 81 -2.20 11.99 5.36
CA ALA A 81 -2.13 13.17 6.22
C ALA A 81 -3.13 14.25 5.81
N VAL A 82 -3.20 14.55 4.51
CA VAL A 82 -4.17 15.51 3.97
C VAL A 82 -5.60 15.00 4.06
N LEU A 83 -5.85 13.70 3.83
CA LEU A 83 -7.18 13.12 4.01
C LEU A 83 -7.64 13.24 5.47
N VAL A 84 -6.75 13.05 6.45
CA VAL A 84 -7.06 13.25 7.87
C VAL A 84 -7.40 14.70 8.16
N ASP A 85 -6.56 15.66 7.76
CA ASP A 85 -6.83 17.10 7.96
C ASP A 85 -8.21 17.49 7.38
N LEU A 86 -8.56 16.98 6.19
CA LEU A 86 -9.86 17.22 5.55
C LEU A 86 -11.03 16.55 6.27
N MET A 87 -10.84 15.35 6.84
CA MET A 87 -11.87 14.66 7.62
C MET A 87 -12.10 15.34 8.98
N ASP A 88 -11.05 15.91 9.55
CA ASP A 88 -11.09 16.63 10.83
C ASP A 88 -11.60 18.07 10.69
N GLY A 89 -11.88 18.53 9.46
CA GLY A 89 -12.33 19.89 9.19
C GLY A 89 -11.26 20.96 9.42
N ARG A 90 -9.98 20.58 9.46
CA ARG A 90 -8.86 21.52 9.59
C ARG A 90 -8.74 22.31 8.27
N GLU A 91 -8.61 23.64 8.38
CA GLU A 91 -8.84 24.61 7.29
C GLU A 91 -8.15 24.29 5.96
N ASP A 92 -8.87 24.61 4.88
CA ASP A 92 -8.55 24.33 3.48
C ASP A 92 -7.62 25.44 2.92
N SER A 93 -6.32 25.37 3.20
CA SER A 93 -5.38 26.00 2.26
C SER A 93 -5.58 25.24 0.95
N GLY A 94 -6.19 25.87 -0.06
CA GLY A 94 -6.70 25.18 -1.25
C GLY A 94 -5.65 24.33 -2.00
N ASN A 95 -5.94 23.98 -3.25
CA ASN A 95 -5.09 23.05 -4.02
C ASN A 95 -3.57 23.40 -4.05
N ALA A 96 -3.20 24.67 -3.85
CA ALA A 96 -1.82 25.12 -3.76
C ALA A 96 -1.16 24.75 -2.41
N GLY A 97 -0.06 24.00 -2.45
CA GLY A 97 0.73 23.67 -1.26
C GLY A 97 0.31 22.41 -0.51
N GLN A 98 -0.74 21.71 -0.95
CA GLN A 98 -1.23 20.46 -0.33
C GLN A 98 -0.12 19.40 -0.19
N ILE A 99 0.73 19.25 -1.21
CA ILE A 99 1.87 18.31 -1.18
C ILE A 99 2.88 18.71 -0.10
N ALA A 100 3.24 19.99 -0.02
CA ALA A 100 4.17 20.50 0.99
C ALA A 100 3.61 20.32 2.41
N ARG A 101 2.30 20.54 2.58
CA ARG A 101 1.59 20.30 3.84
C ARG A 101 1.66 18.84 4.25
N GLY A 102 1.28 17.91 3.38
CA GLY A 102 1.33 16.47 3.70
C GLY A 102 2.76 16.00 4.00
N THR A 103 3.76 16.49 3.26
CA THR A 103 5.18 16.23 3.57
C THR A 103 5.58 16.76 4.95
N ARG A 104 5.10 17.97 5.33
CA ARG A 104 5.37 18.54 6.65
C ARG A 104 4.73 17.72 7.77
N ILE A 105 3.45 17.36 7.66
CA ILE A 105 2.75 16.54 8.66
C ILE A 105 3.48 15.21 8.88
N VAL A 106 3.90 14.55 7.78
CA VAL A 106 4.64 13.29 7.89
C VAL A 106 5.98 13.50 8.60
N ARG A 107 6.70 14.59 8.35
CA ARG A 107 7.97 14.89 9.05
C ARG A 107 7.77 15.26 10.52
N GLU A 108 6.71 15.99 10.85
CA GLU A 108 6.41 16.45 12.22
C GLU A 108 5.99 15.28 13.13
N HIS A 109 5.12 14.39 12.65
CA HIS A 109 4.66 13.24 13.43
C HIS A 109 5.63 12.06 13.42
N PHE A 110 6.49 12.00 12.40
CA PHE A 110 7.43 10.90 12.22
C PHE A 110 8.82 11.45 11.96
N VAL A 111 9.45 11.84 13.07
CA VAL A 111 10.79 12.47 13.12
C VAL A 111 11.85 11.60 12.44
N GLU A 112 11.71 10.26 12.54
CA GLU A 112 12.60 9.31 11.89
C GLU A 112 11.84 8.34 10.98
N ALA A 113 12.34 8.14 9.76
CA ALA A 113 11.81 7.13 8.83
C ALA A 113 11.86 5.71 9.41
N SER A 114 12.80 5.45 10.33
CA SER A 114 12.94 4.19 11.08
C SER A 114 11.69 3.85 11.91
N VAL A 115 11.03 4.86 12.49
CA VAL A 115 9.86 4.69 13.36
C VAL A 115 8.64 4.30 12.53
N LEU A 116 8.39 5.01 11.42
CA LEU A 116 7.33 4.67 10.47
C LEU A 116 7.47 3.24 9.95
N PHE A 117 8.69 2.88 9.54
CA PHE A 117 8.98 1.53 9.06
C PHE A 117 8.77 0.49 10.15
N GLY A 118 9.21 0.75 11.37
CA GLY A 118 9.02 -0.17 12.48
C GLY A 118 7.53 -0.38 12.81
N ILE A 119 6.71 0.66 12.77
CA ILE A 119 5.25 0.56 12.92
C ILE A 119 4.66 -0.29 11.80
N ASP A 120 4.97 0.01 10.54
CA ASP A 120 4.50 -0.74 9.37
C ASP A 120 4.82 -2.25 9.48
N GLN A 121 6.03 -2.59 9.94
CA GLN A 121 6.43 -3.98 10.17
C GLN A 121 5.65 -4.67 11.29
N VAL A 122 5.32 -3.96 12.36
CA VAL A 122 4.48 -4.50 13.43
C VAL A 122 3.06 -4.72 12.91
N VAL A 123 2.47 -3.73 12.24
CA VAL A 123 1.13 -3.82 11.67
C VAL A 123 1.02 -5.01 10.74
N LYS A 124 1.96 -5.15 9.79
CA LYS A 124 2.01 -6.30 8.88
C LYS A 124 2.07 -7.64 9.61
N ALA A 125 2.83 -7.73 10.70
CA ALA A 125 2.89 -8.96 11.49
C ALA A 125 1.57 -9.25 12.20
N VAL A 126 0.93 -8.25 12.80
CA VAL A 126 -0.37 -8.41 13.47
C VAL A 126 -1.45 -8.80 12.45
N VAL A 127 -1.51 -8.11 11.31
CA VAL A 127 -2.37 -8.43 10.16
C VAL A 127 -2.21 -9.88 9.74
N ASN A 128 -0.97 -10.34 9.54
CA ASN A 128 -0.69 -11.70 9.11
C ASN A 128 -1.11 -12.73 10.17
N ALA A 129 -0.85 -12.45 11.45
CA ALA A 129 -1.26 -13.33 12.55
C ALA A 129 -2.79 -13.46 12.62
N VAL A 130 -3.51 -12.33 12.62
CA VAL A 130 -4.99 -12.30 12.65
C VAL A 130 -5.57 -13.01 11.42
N THR A 131 -5.04 -12.73 10.23
CA THR A 131 -5.49 -13.39 8.99
C THR A 131 -5.25 -14.90 9.03
N SER A 132 -4.11 -15.33 9.57
CA SER A 132 -3.79 -16.76 9.72
C SER A 132 -4.75 -17.47 10.68
N LEU A 133 -5.12 -16.84 11.79
CA LEU A 133 -6.10 -17.39 12.74
C LEU A 133 -7.48 -17.53 12.11
N MET A 134 -7.93 -16.48 11.42
CA MET A 134 -9.20 -16.50 10.71
C MET A 134 -9.25 -17.57 9.61
N ALA A 135 -8.11 -17.87 9.00
CA ALA A 135 -7.99 -18.92 8.00
C ALA A 135 -7.86 -20.33 8.59
N GLY A 136 -7.36 -20.45 9.83
CA GLY A 136 -7.11 -21.72 10.51
C GLY A 136 -8.37 -22.52 10.84
N THR A 137 -9.53 -21.87 10.90
CA THR A 137 -10.81 -22.56 11.18
C THR A 137 -11.39 -23.30 9.98
N ALA A 138 -10.84 -23.13 8.76
CA ALA A 138 -11.33 -23.78 7.55
C ALA A 138 -10.69 -25.15 7.26
N ALA A 139 -9.73 -25.60 8.08
CA ALA A 139 -8.97 -26.84 7.85
C ALA A 139 -9.57 -28.10 8.53
N PHE A 140 -10.66 -27.97 9.30
CA PHE A 140 -11.21 -29.07 10.10
C PHE A 140 -12.22 -29.96 9.33
N LEU A 141 -12.55 -29.64 8.07
CA LEU A 141 -13.48 -30.42 7.26
C LEU A 141 -12.79 -30.86 5.95
N PRO A 142 -12.35 -32.13 5.84
CA PRO A 142 -11.73 -32.66 4.63
C PRO A 142 -12.80 -32.92 3.56
N ILE A 143 -13.22 -31.85 2.86
CA ILE A 143 -14.12 -31.94 1.69
C ILE A 143 -13.31 -31.60 0.43
N PRO A 144 -13.29 -32.48 -0.60
CA PRO A 144 -12.64 -32.19 -1.87
C PRO A 144 -13.15 -30.87 -2.47
N GLY A 145 -12.26 -29.94 -2.80
CA GLY A 145 -12.60 -28.62 -3.36
C GLY A 145 -12.70 -27.46 -2.34
N LEU A 146 -12.84 -27.74 -1.04
CA LEU A 146 -12.78 -26.70 0.00
C LEU A 146 -11.42 -26.02 0.09
N ASP A 147 -10.33 -26.70 -0.25
CA ASP A 147 -8.98 -26.13 -0.19
C ASP A 147 -8.77 -24.95 -1.17
N THR A 148 -9.41 -25.00 -2.33
CA THR A 148 -9.37 -23.91 -3.32
C THR A 148 -10.19 -22.73 -2.83
N LEU A 149 -11.41 -22.97 -2.33
CA LEU A 149 -12.25 -21.94 -1.72
C LEU A 149 -11.60 -21.31 -0.49
N ALA A 150 -10.97 -22.11 0.37
CA ALA A 150 -10.23 -21.64 1.54
C ALA A 150 -8.97 -20.86 1.16
N ARG A 151 -8.29 -21.20 0.06
CA ARG A 151 -7.17 -20.39 -0.47
C ARG A 151 -7.66 -19.07 -1.07
N MET A 152 -8.77 -19.09 -1.81
CA MET A 152 -9.38 -17.88 -2.34
C MET A 152 -9.88 -16.97 -1.22
N LEU A 153 -10.51 -17.54 -0.19
CA LEU A 153 -10.92 -16.81 1.01
C LEU A 153 -9.72 -16.23 1.75
N ARG A 154 -8.63 -16.99 1.91
CA ARG A 154 -7.37 -16.50 2.48
C ARG A 154 -6.79 -15.33 1.70
N LEU A 155 -6.73 -15.44 0.38
CA LEU A 155 -6.24 -14.39 -0.50
C LEU A 155 -7.12 -13.14 -0.40
N PHE A 156 -8.44 -13.35 -0.39
CA PHE A 156 -9.43 -12.30 -0.25
C PHE A 156 -9.34 -11.58 1.10
N LEU A 157 -9.25 -12.31 2.20
CA LEU A 157 -9.05 -11.75 3.55
C LEU A 157 -7.72 -11.00 3.62
N LYS A 158 -6.64 -11.55 3.06
CA LYS A 158 -5.35 -10.86 3.00
C LYS A 158 -5.41 -9.53 2.24
N ILE A 159 -6.18 -9.48 1.16
CA ILE A 159 -6.41 -8.25 0.39
C ILE A 159 -7.26 -7.26 1.20
N ALA A 160 -8.35 -7.72 1.82
CA ALA A 160 -9.22 -6.88 2.64
C ALA A 160 -8.44 -6.23 3.80
N VAL A 161 -7.56 -6.99 4.46
CA VAL A 161 -6.77 -6.50 5.59
C VAL A 161 -5.59 -5.61 5.13
N GLY A 162 -5.39 -5.42 3.82
CA GLY A 162 -4.31 -4.62 3.25
C GLY A 162 -4.43 -3.10 3.38
N PHE A 163 -5.41 -2.60 4.16
CA PHE A 163 -5.59 -1.17 4.44
C PHE A 163 -5.37 -0.81 5.93
N ILE A 164 -4.99 -1.78 6.76
CA ILE A 164 -4.86 -1.56 8.21
C ILE A 164 -3.72 -0.58 8.52
N ASP A 165 -2.58 -0.70 7.83
CA ASP A 165 -1.43 0.18 8.04
C ASP A 165 -1.76 1.63 7.73
N GLU A 166 -2.53 1.91 6.68
CA GLU A 166 -2.94 3.27 6.39
C GLU A 166 -3.95 3.83 7.38
N VAL A 167 -4.86 3.00 7.89
CA VAL A 167 -5.81 3.40 8.93
C VAL A 167 -5.10 3.72 10.24
N ILE A 168 -4.08 2.92 10.61
CA ILE A 168 -3.28 3.16 11.80
C ILE A 168 -2.45 4.44 11.66
N LEU A 169 -1.83 4.63 10.50
CA LEU A 169 -1.11 5.87 10.19
C LEU A 169 -2.06 7.07 10.27
N ALA A 170 -3.27 6.94 9.72
CA ALA A 170 -4.29 7.99 9.78
C ALA A 170 -4.69 8.30 11.23
N TYR A 171 -4.87 7.28 12.08
CA TYR A 171 -5.19 7.48 13.50
C TYR A 171 -4.06 8.21 14.24
N ALA A 172 -2.80 7.82 14.01
CA ALA A 172 -1.66 8.49 14.63
C ALA A 172 -1.60 9.99 14.29
N ILE A 173 -1.94 10.35 13.04
CA ILE A 173 -2.03 11.74 12.60
C ILE A 173 -3.24 12.45 13.23
N HIS A 174 -4.39 11.76 13.30
CA HIS A 174 -5.64 12.31 13.83
C HIS A 174 -5.53 12.74 15.29
N ILE A 175 -4.99 11.87 16.16
CA ILE A 175 -4.87 12.14 17.60
C ILE A 175 -3.71 13.06 17.96
N GLN A 176 -2.86 13.41 16.99
CA GLN A 176 -1.72 14.33 17.13
C GLN A 176 -0.73 13.99 18.26
N THR A 177 -0.59 12.72 18.62
CA THR A 177 0.37 12.31 19.65
C THR A 177 1.80 12.38 19.15
N ARG A 178 2.73 12.71 20.05
CA ARG A 178 4.19 12.60 19.81
C ARG A 178 4.71 11.17 20.03
N ASN A 179 3.88 10.26 20.56
CA ASN A 179 4.22 8.86 20.74
C ASN A 179 3.56 8.00 19.63
N PRO A 180 4.23 7.79 18.49
CA PRO A 180 3.64 7.07 17.36
C PRO A 180 3.46 5.57 17.64
N TRP A 181 4.23 5.01 18.60
CA TRP A 181 4.06 3.62 19.05
C TRP A 181 2.77 3.43 19.84
N GLN A 182 2.46 4.37 20.74
CA GLN A 182 1.20 4.36 21.48
C GLN A 182 0.00 4.51 20.54
N ALA A 183 0.06 5.45 19.59
CA ALA A 183 -1.00 5.60 18.58
C ALA A 183 -1.24 4.30 17.80
N ALA A 184 -0.15 3.63 17.40
CA ALA A 184 -0.25 2.37 16.68
C ALA A 184 -0.86 1.26 17.54
N GLU A 185 -0.52 1.20 18.83
CA GLU A 185 -1.07 0.23 19.78
C GLU A 185 -2.57 0.41 19.94
N GLU A 186 -2.99 1.64 20.26
CA GLU A 186 -4.41 1.99 20.43
C GLU A 186 -5.21 1.72 19.14
N ALA A 187 -4.70 2.16 17.99
CA ALA A 187 -5.36 1.96 16.71
C ALA A 187 -5.54 0.47 16.38
N LEU A 188 -4.54 -0.36 16.65
CA LEU A 188 -4.62 -1.81 16.44
C LEU A 188 -5.70 -2.44 17.33
N ILE A 189 -5.76 -2.07 18.60
CA ILE A 189 -6.78 -2.57 19.53
C ILE A 189 -8.17 -2.13 19.05
N LEU A 190 -8.36 -0.85 18.75
CA LEU A 190 -9.62 -0.29 18.24
C LEU A 190 -10.06 -0.95 16.92
N TYR A 191 -9.12 -1.27 16.04
CA TYR A 191 -9.41 -1.97 14.79
C TYR A 191 -9.88 -3.40 15.07
N CYS A 192 -9.12 -4.13 15.89
CA CYS A 192 -9.38 -5.54 16.18
C CYS A 192 -10.66 -5.74 17.01
N GLN A 193 -10.96 -4.87 17.96
CA GLN A 193 -12.22 -4.96 18.71
C GLN A 193 -13.45 -4.74 17.81
N ASN A 194 -13.29 -3.98 16.72
CA ASN A 194 -14.32 -3.74 15.70
C ASN A 194 -14.16 -4.61 14.44
N TYR A 195 -13.45 -5.75 14.51
CA TYR A 195 -13.06 -6.54 13.33
C TYR A 195 -14.21 -6.87 12.37
N LYS A 196 -15.41 -7.17 12.87
CA LYS A 196 -16.57 -7.55 12.02
C LYS A 196 -16.94 -6.43 11.05
N VAL A 197 -17.02 -5.20 11.55
CA VAL A 197 -17.35 -4.02 10.75
C VAL A 197 -16.21 -3.73 9.79
N MET A 198 -14.97 -3.78 10.29
CA MET A 198 -13.79 -3.48 9.48
C MET A 198 -13.61 -4.47 8.32
N ILE A 199 -13.65 -5.77 8.59
CA ILE A 199 -13.48 -6.82 7.56
C ILE A 199 -14.61 -6.79 6.55
N ARG A 200 -15.87 -6.58 6.97
CA ARG A 200 -17.00 -6.51 6.03
C ARG A 200 -16.82 -5.36 5.03
N ASN A 201 -16.46 -4.17 5.52
CA ASN A 201 -16.25 -3.02 4.65
C ASN A 201 -15.03 -3.21 3.74
N ALA A 202 -13.94 -3.72 4.30
CA ALA A 202 -12.72 -4.00 3.56
C ALA A 202 -12.91 -5.06 2.47
N ALA A 203 -13.69 -6.12 2.77
CA ALA A 203 -14.06 -7.17 1.84
C ALA A 203 -14.84 -6.62 0.63
N TRP A 204 -15.86 -5.79 0.89
CA TRP A 204 -16.61 -5.13 -0.18
C TRP A 204 -15.73 -4.22 -1.01
N LEU A 205 -14.90 -3.42 -0.36
CA LEU A 205 -14.02 -2.48 -1.02
C LEU A 205 -12.97 -3.18 -1.89
N ALA A 206 -12.37 -4.26 -1.39
CA ALA A 206 -11.47 -5.12 -2.15
C ALA A 206 -12.16 -5.65 -3.41
N MET A 207 -13.38 -6.19 -3.29
CA MET A 207 -14.14 -6.67 -4.44
C MET A 207 -14.33 -5.56 -5.50
N PHE A 208 -14.79 -4.38 -5.11
CA PHE A 208 -14.99 -3.25 -6.03
C PHE A 208 -13.70 -2.82 -6.72
N ILE A 209 -12.59 -2.72 -5.98
CA ILE A 209 -11.29 -2.32 -6.55
C ILE A 209 -10.83 -3.31 -7.61
N TYR A 210 -10.92 -4.62 -7.33
CA TYR A 210 -10.42 -5.63 -8.27
C TYR A 210 -11.32 -5.77 -9.50
N VAL A 211 -12.64 -5.68 -9.33
CA VAL A 211 -13.59 -5.62 -10.45
C VAL A 211 -13.29 -4.40 -11.33
N PHE A 212 -13.14 -3.22 -10.73
CA PHE A 212 -12.84 -2.01 -11.49
C PHE A 212 -11.46 -2.06 -12.15
N ALA A 213 -10.43 -2.55 -11.45
CA ALA A 213 -9.10 -2.75 -12.03
C ALA A 213 -9.12 -3.73 -13.21
N PHE A 214 -9.95 -4.78 -13.13
CA PHE A 214 -10.16 -5.70 -14.25
C PHE A 214 -10.86 -5.03 -15.43
N VAL A 215 -11.88 -4.19 -15.19
CA VAL A 215 -12.51 -3.40 -16.25
C VAL A 215 -11.49 -2.44 -16.91
N VAL A 216 -10.70 -1.73 -16.11
CA VAL A 216 -9.63 -0.86 -16.63
C VAL A 216 -8.61 -1.66 -17.45
N PHE A 217 -8.25 -2.86 -17.01
CA PHE A 217 -7.40 -3.76 -17.76
C PHE A 217 -8.00 -4.12 -19.13
N LEU A 218 -9.27 -4.51 -19.18
CA LEU A 218 -9.95 -4.81 -20.44
C LEU A 218 -9.97 -3.58 -21.37
N LEU A 219 -10.26 -2.40 -20.83
CA LEU A 219 -10.22 -1.15 -21.59
C LEU A 219 -8.82 -0.82 -22.09
N ALA A 220 -7.78 -1.15 -21.32
CA ALA A 220 -6.38 -0.93 -21.68
C ALA A 220 -5.87 -1.90 -22.75
N LEU A 221 -6.54 -3.02 -23.01
CA LEU A 221 -6.19 -3.91 -24.12
C LEU A 221 -6.36 -3.24 -25.49
N ALA A 222 -7.33 -2.33 -25.64
CA ALA A 222 -7.56 -1.62 -26.89
C ALA A 222 -6.39 -0.66 -27.28
N PRO A 223 -5.91 0.25 -26.42
CA PRO A 223 -4.72 1.04 -26.72
C PRO A 223 -3.46 0.17 -26.81
N ALA A 224 -3.40 -0.94 -26.06
CA ALA A 224 -2.29 -1.89 -26.15
C ALA A 224 -2.21 -2.57 -27.51
N SER A 225 -3.36 -3.00 -28.07
CA SER A 225 -3.42 -3.63 -29.39
C SER A 225 -3.10 -2.63 -30.48
N ALA A 226 -3.62 -1.40 -30.40
CA ALA A 226 -3.27 -0.31 -31.32
C ALA A 226 -1.76 -0.05 -31.34
N LEU A 227 -1.09 -0.05 -30.18
CA LEU A 227 0.37 0.06 -30.09
C LEU A 227 1.08 -1.09 -30.82
N ILE A 228 0.63 -2.34 -30.67
CA ILE A 228 1.23 -3.49 -31.38
C ILE A 228 1.12 -3.32 -32.90
N TYR A 229 -0.03 -2.86 -33.41
CA TYR A 229 -0.23 -2.65 -34.85
C TYR A 229 0.72 -1.59 -35.45
N LEU A 230 1.14 -0.60 -34.66
CA LEU A 230 2.03 0.47 -35.10
C LEU A 230 3.52 0.05 -35.12
N PHE A 231 3.88 -1.09 -34.52
CA PHE A 231 5.25 -1.61 -34.48
C PHE A 231 5.32 -3.02 -35.12
N PRO A 232 5.56 -3.11 -36.45
CA PRO A 232 5.65 -4.39 -37.16
C PRO A 232 6.78 -5.28 -36.59
N GLY A 233 6.45 -6.53 -36.25
CA GLY A 233 7.34 -7.47 -35.56
C GLY A 233 7.15 -7.54 -34.03
N GLY A 234 6.18 -6.80 -33.47
CA GLY A 234 5.95 -6.67 -32.03
C GLY A 234 5.39 -7.92 -31.35
N TRP A 235 5.97 -8.26 -30.20
CA TRP A 235 5.49 -9.26 -29.24
C TRP A 235 4.01 -9.08 -28.89
N SER A 236 3.16 -10.07 -29.22
CA SER A 236 1.77 -10.14 -28.73
C SER A 236 1.70 -10.14 -27.18
N ALA A 237 2.73 -10.65 -26.51
CA ALA A 237 2.86 -10.58 -25.05
C ALA A 237 3.07 -9.15 -24.51
N GLY A 238 3.67 -8.24 -25.30
CA GLY A 238 4.00 -6.87 -24.87
C GLY A 238 2.77 -6.01 -24.63
N GLY A 239 1.74 -6.12 -25.48
CA GLY A 239 0.49 -5.40 -25.28
C GLY A 239 -0.27 -5.87 -24.04
N PHE A 240 -0.26 -7.17 -23.75
CA PHE A 240 -0.85 -7.69 -22.52
C PHE A 240 -0.13 -7.16 -21.26
N VAL A 241 1.21 -7.15 -21.27
CA VAL A 241 2.01 -6.57 -20.18
C VAL A 241 1.75 -5.08 -20.03
N PHE A 242 1.66 -4.32 -21.13
CA PHE A 242 1.29 -2.92 -21.10
C PHE A 242 -0.08 -2.70 -20.46
N ALA A 243 -1.11 -3.45 -20.90
CA ALA A 243 -2.46 -3.33 -20.36
C ALA A 243 -2.49 -3.65 -18.86
N LEU A 244 -1.72 -4.66 -18.42
CA LEU A 244 -1.58 -5.01 -17.01
C LEU A 244 -0.91 -3.90 -16.19
N LEU A 245 0.19 -3.33 -16.70
CA LEU A 245 0.90 -2.22 -16.04
C LEU A 245 0.04 -0.95 -15.99
N PHE A 246 -0.71 -0.67 -17.06
CA PHE A 246 -1.64 0.45 -17.12
C PHE A 246 -2.74 0.30 -16.06
N ALA A 247 -3.40 -0.87 -16.01
CA ALA A 247 -4.43 -1.15 -15.03
C ALA A 247 -3.90 -1.10 -13.59
N TRP A 248 -2.69 -1.62 -13.38
CA TRP A 248 -2.00 -1.51 -12.10
C TRP A 248 -1.75 -0.06 -11.70
N ALA A 249 -1.26 0.77 -12.62
CA ALA A 249 -1.00 2.19 -12.37
C ALA A 249 -2.28 2.95 -12.01
N VAL A 250 -3.38 2.73 -12.74
CA VAL A 250 -4.70 3.33 -12.42
C VAL A 250 -5.20 2.86 -11.05
N LYS A 251 -5.13 1.56 -10.78
CA LYS A 251 -5.50 1.00 -9.47
C LYS A 251 -4.70 1.67 -8.35
N ALA A 252 -3.38 1.73 -8.46
CA ALA A 252 -2.50 2.25 -7.42
C ALA A 252 -2.62 3.78 -7.23
N ALA A 253 -2.83 4.51 -8.32
CA ALA A 253 -2.92 5.97 -8.29
C ALA A 253 -4.27 6.50 -7.83
N VAL A 254 -5.37 5.79 -8.16
CA VAL A 254 -6.74 6.31 -7.99
C VAL A 254 -7.56 5.45 -7.04
N LEU A 255 -7.64 4.13 -7.27
CA LEU A 255 -8.52 3.25 -6.51
C LEU A 255 -8.00 3.00 -5.09
N GLU A 256 -6.69 2.81 -4.92
CA GLU A 256 -6.08 2.62 -3.61
C GLU A 256 -6.30 3.81 -2.66
N PRO A 257 -6.00 5.08 -3.02
CA PRO A 257 -6.27 6.19 -2.11
C PRO A 257 -7.76 6.42 -1.85
N LEU A 258 -8.63 6.14 -2.82
CA LEU A 258 -10.08 6.14 -2.59
C LEU A 258 -10.45 5.10 -1.52
N ALA A 259 -9.89 3.89 -1.64
CA ALA A 259 -10.16 2.81 -0.71
C ALA A 259 -9.66 3.14 0.71
N ILE A 260 -8.45 3.68 0.81
CA ILE A 260 -7.89 4.17 2.08
C ILE A 260 -8.83 5.22 2.70
N ALA A 261 -9.31 6.19 1.92
CA ALA A 261 -10.25 7.19 2.41
C ALA A 261 -11.57 6.58 2.92
N CYS A 262 -12.14 5.59 2.20
CA CYS A 262 -13.34 4.88 2.65
C CYS A 262 -13.08 4.11 3.97
N MET A 263 -11.95 3.40 4.06
CA MET A 263 -11.59 2.66 5.27
C MET A 263 -11.34 3.55 6.47
N MET A 264 -10.70 4.71 6.27
CA MET A 264 -10.53 5.74 7.31
C MET A 264 -11.88 6.24 7.83
N GLN A 265 -12.83 6.55 6.92
CA GLN A 265 -14.18 6.98 7.31
C GLN A 265 -14.91 5.91 8.14
N VAL A 266 -14.83 4.65 7.72
CA VAL A 266 -15.42 3.54 8.47
C VAL A 266 -14.77 3.42 9.84
N PHE A 267 -13.44 3.45 9.89
CA PHE A 267 -12.69 3.34 11.13
C PHE A 267 -13.04 4.46 12.10
N PHE A 268 -12.82 5.72 11.74
CA PHE A 268 -13.07 6.87 12.62
C PHE A 268 -14.52 6.96 13.08
N ARG A 269 -15.48 6.64 12.21
CA ARG A 269 -16.89 6.60 12.60
C ARG A 269 -17.20 5.47 13.58
N THR A 270 -16.57 4.31 13.40
CA THR A 270 -16.84 3.14 14.24
C THR A 270 -16.17 3.29 15.61
N THR A 271 -14.97 3.87 15.67
CA THR A 271 -14.16 3.98 16.89
C THR A 271 -14.39 5.28 17.65
N ALA A 272 -15.20 6.20 17.14
CA ALA A 272 -15.53 7.46 17.80
C ALA A 272 -16.03 7.23 19.23
N GLY A 273 -15.31 7.79 20.20
CA GLY A 273 -15.64 7.70 21.63
C GLY A 273 -15.39 6.33 22.28
N GLN A 274 -14.77 5.38 21.57
CA GLN A 274 -14.35 4.11 22.16
C GLN A 274 -12.97 4.23 22.80
N GLU A 275 -12.77 3.52 23.90
CA GLU A 275 -11.45 3.29 24.48
C GLU A 275 -10.92 1.90 24.06
N PRO A 276 -9.59 1.70 24.00
CA PRO A 276 -8.99 0.40 23.76
C PRO A 276 -9.39 -0.64 24.82
N ASP A 277 -10.00 -1.75 24.41
CA ASP A 277 -10.40 -2.83 25.32
C ASP A 277 -9.18 -3.62 25.85
N PRO A 278 -8.96 -3.69 27.18
CA PRO A 278 -7.86 -4.45 27.79
C PRO A 278 -7.88 -5.94 27.43
N GLU A 279 -9.05 -6.54 27.22
CA GLU A 279 -9.14 -7.93 26.80
C GLU A 279 -8.59 -8.13 25.39
N TRP A 280 -8.88 -7.20 24.47
CA TRP A 280 -8.31 -7.21 23.14
C TRP A 280 -6.82 -6.92 23.13
N GLN A 281 -6.33 -6.04 23.99
CA GLN A 281 -4.90 -5.81 24.18
C GLN A 281 -4.19 -7.12 24.59
N ALA A 282 -4.72 -7.84 25.58
CA ALA A 282 -4.17 -9.11 26.04
C ALA A 282 -4.20 -10.19 24.94
N ARG A 283 -5.32 -10.29 24.21
CA ARG A 283 -5.44 -11.21 23.07
C ARG A 283 -4.39 -10.90 22.00
N LEU A 284 -4.23 -9.63 21.59
CA LEU A 284 -3.26 -9.24 20.57
C LEU A 284 -1.81 -9.52 21.01
N ALA A 285 -1.48 -9.30 22.28
CA ALA A 285 -0.17 -9.62 22.83
C ALA A 285 0.13 -11.13 22.80
N GLN A 286 -0.89 -11.99 23.02
CA GLN A 286 -0.74 -13.44 22.88
C GLN A 286 -0.59 -13.88 21.42
N LEU A 287 -1.29 -13.23 20.49
CA LEU A 287 -1.32 -13.62 19.08
C LEU A 287 -0.10 -13.14 18.28
N SER A 288 0.57 -12.06 18.71
CA SER A 288 1.71 -11.47 18.01
C SER A 288 2.76 -10.94 18.99
N GLY A 289 3.92 -11.59 19.04
CA GLY A 289 5.07 -11.05 19.79
C GLY A 289 5.51 -9.67 19.31
N ARG A 290 5.25 -9.32 18.03
CA ARG A 290 5.50 -7.96 17.52
C ARG A 290 4.56 -6.92 18.13
N PHE A 291 3.33 -7.30 18.49
CA PHE A 291 2.42 -6.43 19.22
C PHE A 291 2.92 -6.20 20.66
N GLY A 292 3.43 -7.24 21.32
CA GLY A 292 4.06 -7.08 22.64
C GLY A 292 5.22 -6.07 22.63
N MET A 293 6.12 -6.17 21.63
CA MET A 293 7.21 -5.20 21.44
C MET A 293 6.72 -3.76 21.17
N LEU A 294 5.54 -3.60 20.56
CA LEU A 294 4.94 -2.29 20.32
C LEU A 294 4.60 -1.59 21.64
N ALA A 295 3.97 -2.31 22.56
CA ALA A 295 3.60 -1.81 23.88
C ALA A 295 4.83 -1.48 24.73
N GLU A 296 5.89 -2.28 24.63
CA GLU A 296 7.19 -1.99 25.26
C GLU A 296 7.78 -0.67 24.72
N ARG A 297 7.84 -0.52 23.39
CA ARG A 297 8.34 0.71 22.76
C ARG A 297 7.49 1.93 23.08
N ALA A 298 6.18 1.79 23.15
CA ALA A 298 5.28 2.86 23.56
C ALA A 298 5.61 3.35 24.98
N ARG A 299 5.88 2.43 25.92
CA ARG A 299 6.28 2.78 27.30
C ARG A 299 7.66 3.43 27.35
N ASP A 300 8.63 2.92 26.59
CA ASP A 300 10.00 3.44 26.59
C ASP A 300 10.09 4.82 25.93
N TRP A 301 9.28 5.08 24.90
CA TRP A 301 9.16 6.39 24.27
C TRP A 301 8.68 7.45 25.26
N SER A 302 7.70 7.12 26.10
CA SER A 302 7.19 8.01 27.15
C SER A 302 8.20 8.26 28.29
N ARG A 303 9.29 7.48 28.37
CA ARG A 303 10.37 7.66 29.35
C ARG A 303 11.54 8.50 28.83
N GLN A 304 11.61 8.78 27.53
CA GLN A 304 12.67 9.61 26.97
C GLN A 304 12.45 11.09 27.37
N PRO A 305 13.44 11.77 27.98
CA PRO A 305 13.35 13.20 28.22
C PRO A 305 13.18 13.93 26.90
N ALA A 306 12.29 14.93 26.86
CA ALA A 306 12.18 15.79 25.69
C ALA A 306 13.56 16.36 25.29
N ALA A 307 13.82 16.42 23.98
CA ALA A 307 15.09 16.86 23.45
C ALA A 307 15.46 18.29 23.95
N PRO A 308 16.76 18.64 24.04
CA PRO A 308 17.22 19.89 24.64
C PRO A 308 16.63 21.20 24.09
N GLN A 309 15.99 21.17 22.92
CA GLN A 309 15.32 22.33 22.32
C GLN A 309 14.15 22.85 23.16
N GLU A 310 13.60 22.06 24.09
CA GLU A 310 12.56 22.53 25.03
C GLU A 310 13.11 23.32 26.23
N ARG A 311 14.43 23.31 26.48
CA ARG A 311 15.02 24.15 27.54
C ARG A 311 15.26 25.59 27.10
N GLU A 312 15.39 25.87 25.81
CA GLU A 312 15.60 27.23 25.31
C GLU A 312 14.30 27.98 24.98
N ALA A 313 13.18 27.27 24.79
CA ALA A 313 11.87 27.90 24.59
C ALA A 313 11.13 28.19 25.91
N ALA A 314 11.69 27.77 27.04
CA ALA A 314 11.12 27.94 28.38
C ALA A 314 11.98 28.84 29.30
N VAL A 315 12.89 29.62 28.73
CA VAL A 315 13.69 30.65 29.43
C VAL A 315 13.45 32.00 28.77
#